data_AF-A0A1G1HHZ5-F1
#
_entry.id   AF-A0A1G1HHZ5-F1
#
_cell.length_a   1.000
_cell.length_b   1.000
_cell.length_c   1.000
_cell.angle_alpha   90.00
_cell.angle_beta   90.00
_cell.angle_gamma   90.00
#
_symmetry.space_group_name_H-M   'P 1'
#
loop_
_entity.id
_entity.type
_entity.pdbx_description
1 polymer ?
#
loop_
_entity_poly.entity_id
_entity_poly.type
_entity_poly.pdbx_seq_one_letter_code
_entity_poly.pdbx_strand_id
1 'polypeptide(L)'
;MLGCEHAYIAAGALLAALKNSWSKKITNEDIREAFERTAKQAHGGYCGLTGVCGIAAAVGACFSIFLGAKCGSDNEQKITMDAVVKVSQAITDLTGPGCCKAYVRASLSVAVNLFEEKFGIMLPVTNPAVFCKDSGRHPHGCRKEKCPYYNMPAKDLFADTIHLPVTACRT
;
A
#
# COMPACT_ATOMS: atom_id res chain seq x y z
N MET A 1 14.28 0.54 -0.35
CA MET A 1 14.44 -0.80 0.24
C MET A 1 13.20 -1.62 -0.04
N LEU A 2 13.42 -2.85 -0.49
CA LEU A 2 12.41 -3.89 -0.60
C LEU A 2 12.51 -4.71 0.68
N GLY A 3 11.38 -5.03 1.31
CA GLY A 3 11.39 -5.77 2.55
C GLY A 3 10.00 -6.05 3.10
N CYS A 4 9.87 -7.19 3.76
CA CYS A 4 8.61 -7.71 4.26
C CYS A 4 8.13 -7.03 5.54
N GLU A 5 8.95 -6.19 6.18
CA GLU A 5 8.52 -5.28 7.24
C GLU A 5 7.31 -4.42 6.81
N HIS A 6 7.21 -4.11 5.52
CA HIS A 6 6.08 -3.39 4.94
C HIS A 6 4.77 -4.18 5.00
N ALA A 7 4.81 -5.51 4.97
CA ALA A 7 3.62 -6.35 5.14
C ALA A 7 3.05 -6.25 6.57
N TYR A 8 3.93 -6.25 7.58
CA TYR A 8 3.53 -6.04 8.97
C TYR A 8 2.98 -4.63 9.20
N ILE A 9 3.61 -3.61 8.60
CA ILE A 9 3.08 -2.24 8.64
C ILE A 9 1.67 -2.18 8.05
N ALA A 10 1.42 -2.84 6.91
CA ALA A 10 0.09 -2.89 6.31
C ALA A 10 -0.95 -3.55 7.23
N ALA A 11 -0.64 -4.74 7.76
CA ALA A 11 -1.55 -5.46 8.66
C ALA A 11 -1.86 -4.65 9.93
N GLY A 12 -0.81 -4.14 10.58
CA GLY A 12 -0.94 -3.40 11.83
C GLY A 12 -1.71 -2.10 11.63
N ALA A 13 -1.41 -1.34 10.58
CA ALA A 13 -2.11 -0.09 10.28
C ALA A 13 -3.60 -0.33 10.00
N LEU A 14 -3.94 -1.35 9.21
CA LEU A 14 -5.33 -1.65 8.85
C LEU A 14 -6.16 -2.09 10.07
N LEU A 15 -5.66 -3.05 10.85
CA LEU A 15 -6.40 -3.53 12.03
C LEU A 15 -6.44 -2.49 13.14
N ALA A 16 -5.39 -1.69 13.34
CA ALA A 16 -5.42 -0.58 14.28
C ALA A 16 -6.46 0.48 13.87
N ALA A 17 -6.55 0.81 12.58
CA ALA A 17 -7.56 1.74 12.07
C ALA A 17 -8.99 1.21 12.29
N LEU A 18 -9.24 -0.07 12.01
CA LEU A 18 -10.53 -0.73 12.26
C LEU A 18 -10.90 -0.76 13.74
N LYS A 19 -9.93 -1.12 14.60
CA LYS A 19 -10.07 -1.11 16.06
C LYS A 19 -10.48 0.27 16.58
N ASN A 20 -9.86 1.32 16.05
CA ASN A 20 -10.10 2.70 16.49
C ASN A 20 -11.38 3.31 15.91
N SER A 21 -11.79 2.91 14.70
CA SER A 21 -12.87 3.59 13.97
C SER A 21 -14.23 2.89 14.10
N TRP A 22 -14.26 1.55 14.16
CA TRP A 22 -15.52 0.82 13.99
C TRP A 22 -15.78 -0.23 15.05
N SER A 23 -14.76 -0.90 15.59
CA SER A 23 -15.04 -1.95 16.57
C SER A 23 -14.04 -2.03 17.71
N LYS A 24 -14.56 -1.83 18.92
CA LYS A 24 -13.98 -2.35 20.17
C LYS A 24 -13.86 -3.89 20.17
N LYS A 25 -14.25 -4.58 19.09
CA LYS A 25 -14.16 -6.03 18.91
C LYS A 25 -12.78 -6.47 18.41
N ILE A 26 -12.04 -5.61 17.68
CA ILE A 26 -10.65 -5.93 17.34
C ILE A 26 -9.77 -5.69 18.57
N THR A 27 -9.10 -6.74 18.99
CA THR A 27 -8.21 -6.77 20.16
C THR A 27 -6.75 -6.60 19.76
N ASN A 28 -5.85 -6.47 20.75
CA ASN A 28 -4.42 -6.49 20.44
C ASN A 28 -3.95 -7.90 20.06
N GLU A 29 -4.66 -8.91 20.55
CA GLU A 29 -4.44 -10.32 20.27
C GLU A 29 -4.73 -10.60 18.79
N ASP A 30 -5.81 -10.05 18.24
CA ASP A 30 -6.11 -10.09 16.80
C ASP A 30 -4.99 -9.47 15.95
N ILE A 31 -4.43 -8.34 16.38
CA ILE A 31 -3.31 -7.71 15.66
C ILE A 31 -2.05 -8.61 15.71
N ARG A 32 -1.78 -9.25 16.85
CA ARG A 32 -0.67 -10.20 16.96
C ARG A 32 -0.89 -11.43 16.08
N GLU A 33 -2.09 -11.97 16.06
CA GLU A 33 -2.44 -13.09 15.18
C GLU A 33 -2.25 -12.71 13.70
N ALA A 34 -2.62 -11.50 13.30
CA ALA A 34 -2.37 -11.02 11.94
C ALA A 34 -0.89 -11.00 11.59
N PHE A 35 -0.03 -10.59 12.53
CA PHE A 35 1.43 -10.64 12.36
C PHE A 35 1.96 -12.07 12.25
N GLU A 36 1.48 -12.98 13.09
CA GLU A 36 1.86 -14.40 13.04
C GLU A 36 1.45 -15.05 11.71
N ARG A 37 0.24 -14.78 11.23
CA ARG A 37 -0.23 -15.26 9.92
C ARG A 37 0.59 -14.65 8.78
N THR A 38 0.88 -13.35 8.85
CA THR A 38 1.72 -12.64 7.87
C THR A 38 3.13 -13.24 7.82
N ALA A 39 3.73 -13.54 8.98
CA ALA A 39 5.07 -14.12 9.09
C ALA A 39 5.22 -15.46 8.35
N LYS A 40 4.15 -16.25 8.26
CA LYS A 40 4.16 -17.55 7.57
C LYS A 40 4.29 -17.42 6.05
N GLN A 41 3.90 -16.29 5.47
CA GLN A 41 3.80 -16.12 4.00
C GLN A 41 4.59 -14.93 3.45
N ALA A 42 4.93 -13.93 4.27
CA ALA A 42 5.68 -12.76 3.85
C ALA A 42 7.19 -13.00 3.94
N HIS A 43 7.73 -13.72 2.97
CA HIS A 43 9.16 -13.99 2.84
C HIS A 43 9.83 -12.98 1.89
N GLY A 44 11.02 -12.50 2.28
CA GLY A 44 11.77 -11.51 1.49
C GLY A 44 12.04 -11.99 0.06
N GLY A 45 11.71 -11.17 -0.94
CA GLY A 45 11.95 -11.50 -2.35
C GLY A 45 11.03 -12.57 -2.95
N TYR A 46 10.22 -13.28 -2.15
CA TYR A 46 9.37 -14.37 -2.63
C TYR A 46 8.32 -13.92 -3.64
N CYS A 47 7.88 -12.67 -3.59
CA CYS A 47 6.92 -12.15 -4.58
C CYS A 47 7.45 -12.24 -6.02
N GLY A 48 8.77 -12.13 -6.23
CA GLY A 48 9.38 -12.33 -7.54
C GLY A 48 9.57 -13.81 -7.91
N LEU A 49 9.53 -14.72 -6.94
CA LEU A 49 9.73 -16.15 -7.14
C LEU A 49 8.40 -16.91 -7.31
N THR A 50 7.34 -16.47 -6.62
CA THR A 50 6.05 -17.17 -6.57
C THR A 50 4.89 -16.32 -7.07
N GLY A 51 5.10 -15.03 -7.35
CA GLY A 51 4.04 -14.09 -7.73
C GLY A 51 3.17 -13.61 -6.55
N VAL A 52 3.37 -14.12 -5.34
CA VAL A 52 2.54 -13.77 -4.17
C VAL A 52 3.26 -12.75 -3.30
N CYS A 53 2.73 -11.52 -3.25
CA CYS A 53 3.28 -10.48 -2.37
C CYS A 53 2.89 -10.70 -0.91
N GLY A 54 3.85 -10.57 0.01
CA GLY A 54 3.57 -10.65 1.45
C GLY A 54 2.55 -9.62 1.95
N ILE A 55 2.40 -8.48 1.26
CA ILE A 55 1.37 -7.47 1.59
C ILE A 55 -0.04 -8.00 1.26
N ALA A 56 -0.19 -8.80 0.20
CA ALA A 56 -1.46 -9.43 -0.13
C ALA A 56 -1.87 -10.44 0.96
N ALA A 57 -0.91 -11.26 1.42
CA ALA A 57 -1.12 -12.15 2.56
C ALA A 57 -1.49 -11.39 3.86
N ALA A 58 -0.83 -10.27 4.13
CA ALA A 58 -1.11 -9.41 5.28
C ALA A 58 -2.54 -8.84 5.26
N VAL A 59 -2.98 -8.30 4.13
CA VAL A 59 -4.36 -7.80 4.00
C VAL A 59 -5.36 -8.95 4.09
N GLY A 60 -5.09 -10.10 3.48
CA GLY A 60 -5.92 -11.29 3.61
C GLY A 60 -6.07 -11.75 5.05
N ALA A 61 -4.99 -11.73 5.84
CA ALA A 61 -5.05 -12.04 7.27
C ALA A 61 -5.97 -11.07 8.03
N CYS A 62 -5.93 -9.77 7.71
CA CYS A 62 -6.82 -8.79 8.33
C CYS A 62 -8.29 -9.05 8.01
N PHE A 63 -8.64 -9.31 6.74
CA PHE A 63 -10.01 -9.64 6.35
C PHE A 63 -10.48 -10.95 7.00
N SER A 64 -9.62 -11.96 7.05
CA SER A 64 -9.96 -13.24 7.68
C SER A 64 -10.23 -13.08 9.18
N ILE A 65 -9.41 -12.30 9.89
CA ILE A 65 -9.62 -12.01 11.32
C ILE A 65 -10.91 -11.22 11.53
N PHE A 66 -11.12 -10.16 10.74
CA PHE A 66 -12.33 -9.34 10.80
C PHE A 66 -13.62 -10.14 10.58
N LEU A 67 -13.61 -11.07 9.62
CA LEU A 67 -14.76 -11.91 9.27
C LEU A 67 -14.89 -13.18 10.11
N GLY A 68 -13.87 -13.57 10.86
CA GLY A 68 -13.77 -14.92 11.42
C GLY A 68 -13.66 -16.02 10.35
N ALA A 69 -13.10 -15.69 9.17
CA ALA A 69 -12.98 -16.61 8.04
C ALA A 69 -11.98 -17.73 8.35
N LYS A 70 -12.34 -18.95 7.95
CA LYS A 70 -11.51 -20.16 8.02
C LYS A 70 -11.68 -21.00 6.77
N CYS A 71 -10.80 -21.98 6.58
CA CYS A 71 -10.96 -22.95 5.49
C CYS A 71 -12.32 -23.66 5.62
N GLY A 72 -13.10 -23.64 4.54
CA GLY A 72 -14.44 -24.23 4.49
C GLY A 72 -15.55 -23.29 4.96
N SER A 73 -15.26 -22.05 5.36
CA SER A 73 -16.28 -21.00 5.46
C SER A 73 -16.83 -20.67 4.08
N ASP A 74 -18.12 -20.32 4.01
CA ASP A 74 -18.78 -19.95 2.75
C ASP A 74 -18.41 -18.50 2.35
N ASN A 75 -19.24 -17.53 2.73
CA ASN A 75 -19.06 -16.15 2.30
C ASN A 75 -17.82 -15.47 2.92
N GLU A 76 -17.44 -15.81 4.15
CA GLU A 76 -16.30 -15.17 4.82
C GLU A 76 -14.97 -15.48 4.11
N GLN A 77 -14.79 -16.73 3.69
CA GLN A 77 -13.61 -17.15 2.93
C GLN A 77 -13.63 -16.51 1.54
N LYS A 78 -14.79 -16.52 0.87
CA LYS A 78 -14.96 -15.89 -0.44
C LYS A 78 -14.60 -14.41 -0.42
N ILE A 79 -15.09 -13.64 0.56
CA ILE A 79 -14.79 -12.21 0.70
C ILE A 79 -13.31 -11.98 1.00
N THR A 80 -12.72 -12.82 1.86
CA THR A 80 -11.27 -12.75 2.15
C THR A 80 -10.43 -12.95 0.89
N MET A 81 -10.76 -13.96 0.09
CA MET A 81 -10.04 -14.25 -1.15
C MET A 81 -10.27 -13.18 -2.22
N ASP A 82 -11.49 -12.63 -2.35
CA ASP A 82 -11.81 -11.49 -3.21
C ASP A 82 -10.97 -10.25 -2.86
N ALA A 83 -10.83 -9.94 -1.56
CA ALA A 83 -9.98 -8.84 -1.10
C ALA A 83 -8.52 -9.05 -1.51
N VAL A 84 -7.99 -10.27 -1.36
CA VAL A 84 -6.63 -10.62 -1.78
C VAL A 84 -6.46 -10.47 -3.29
N VAL A 85 -7.43 -10.89 -4.10
CA VAL A 85 -7.40 -10.72 -5.57
C VAL A 85 -7.31 -9.24 -5.94
N LYS A 86 -8.19 -8.39 -5.38
CA LYS A 86 -8.21 -6.95 -5.69
C LYS A 86 -6.92 -6.25 -5.26
N VAL A 87 -6.38 -6.59 -4.10
CA VAL A 87 -5.08 -6.09 -3.63
C VAL A 87 -3.95 -6.55 -4.54
N SER A 88 -3.96 -7.82 -4.95
CA SER A 88 -2.94 -8.37 -5.83
C SER A 88 -2.97 -7.73 -7.22
N GLN A 89 -4.16 -7.37 -7.72
CA GLN A 89 -4.31 -6.58 -8.94
C GLN A 89 -3.65 -5.21 -8.79
N ALA A 90 -3.98 -4.46 -7.73
CA ALA A 90 -3.38 -3.15 -7.48
C ALA A 90 -1.85 -3.20 -7.31
N ILE A 91 -1.31 -4.26 -6.71
CA ILE A 91 0.13 -4.50 -6.63
C ILE A 91 0.72 -4.79 -8.00
N THR A 92 0.06 -5.63 -8.81
CA THR A 92 0.50 -5.98 -10.17
C THR A 92 0.57 -4.75 -11.07
N ASP A 93 -0.44 -3.88 -11.03
CA ASP A 93 -0.47 -2.63 -11.82
C ASP A 93 0.68 -1.67 -11.45
N LEU A 94 1.14 -1.76 -10.19
CA LEU A 94 2.30 -1.04 -9.67
C LEU A 94 3.62 -1.80 -9.78
N THR A 95 3.61 -3.05 -10.27
CA THR A 95 4.82 -3.86 -10.40
C THR A 95 5.62 -3.47 -11.65
N GLY A 96 6.91 -3.19 -11.40
CA GLY A 96 7.95 -2.63 -12.27
C GLY A 96 9.24 -2.75 -11.46
N PRO A 97 10.28 -1.88 -11.53
CA PRO A 97 11.23 -1.87 -10.42
C PRO A 97 10.44 -1.72 -9.09
N GLY A 98 10.48 -2.76 -8.27
CA GLY A 98 9.48 -2.99 -7.23
C GLY A 98 9.56 -1.96 -6.11
N CYS A 99 8.42 -1.65 -5.48
CA CYS A 99 8.40 -0.73 -4.34
C CYS A 99 7.37 -1.17 -3.29
N CYS A 100 7.84 -1.82 -2.22
CA CYS A 100 6.99 -2.26 -1.11
C CYS A 100 6.20 -1.10 -0.48
N LYS A 101 6.74 0.13 -0.45
CA LYS A 101 6.02 1.31 0.03
C LYS A 101 4.81 1.66 -0.85
N ALA A 102 4.96 1.60 -2.17
CA ALA A 102 3.86 1.86 -3.10
C ALA A 102 2.80 0.76 -2.99
N TYR A 103 3.23 -0.50 -2.84
CA TYR A 103 2.34 -1.64 -2.65
C TYR A 103 1.51 -1.51 -1.37
N VAL A 104 2.10 -1.09 -0.24
CA VAL A 104 1.36 -0.84 1.01
C VAL A 104 0.27 0.20 0.80
N ARG A 105 0.62 1.37 0.22
CA ARG A 105 -0.34 2.46 0.00
C ARG A 105 -1.51 2.03 -0.87
N ALA A 106 -1.23 1.34 -1.97
CA ALA A 106 -2.28 0.87 -2.88
C ALA A 106 -3.16 -0.21 -2.22
N SER A 107 -2.53 -1.15 -1.52
CA SER A 107 -3.24 -2.24 -0.84
C SER A 107 -4.15 -1.72 0.27
N LEU A 108 -3.69 -0.73 1.05
CA LEU A 108 -4.50 -0.08 2.07
C LEU A 108 -5.65 0.73 1.47
N SER A 109 -5.41 1.46 0.36
CA SER A 109 -6.48 2.17 -0.34
C SER A 109 -7.56 1.22 -0.84
N VAL A 110 -7.18 0.09 -1.44
CA VAL A 110 -8.12 -0.95 -1.86
C VAL A 110 -8.85 -1.54 -0.66
N ALA A 111 -8.15 -1.87 0.42
CA ALA A 111 -8.76 -2.43 1.62
C ALA A 111 -9.79 -1.47 2.24
N VAL A 112 -9.46 -0.19 2.39
CA VAL A 112 -10.39 0.84 2.91
C VAL A 112 -11.66 0.91 2.06
N ASN A 113 -11.52 0.99 0.73
CA ASN A 113 -12.67 1.03 -0.17
C ASN A 113 -13.52 -0.24 -0.04
N LEU A 114 -12.90 -1.42 0.10
CA LEU A 114 -13.64 -2.66 0.30
C LEU A 114 -14.40 -2.69 1.64
N PHE A 115 -13.83 -2.09 2.69
CA PHE A 115 -14.52 -1.99 3.97
C PHE A 115 -15.75 -1.08 3.90
N GLU A 116 -15.65 0.01 3.16
CA GLU A 116 -16.77 0.90 2.87
C GLU A 116 -17.83 0.19 2.01
N GLU A 117 -17.44 -0.35 0.86
CA GLU A 117 -18.33 -0.99 -0.12
C GLU A 117 -19.09 -2.21 0.44
N LYS A 118 -18.39 -3.08 1.19
CA LYS A 118 -18.97 -4.37 1.64
C LYS A 118 -19.60 -4.31 3.03
N PHE A 119 -19.14 -3.41 3.90
CA PHE A 119 -19.55 -3.39 5.30
C PHE A 119 -20.03 -2.02 5.79
N GLY A 120 -20.00 -0.98 4.95
CA GLY A 120 -20.35 0.39 5.34
C GLY A 120 -19.38 1.00 6.35
N ILE A 121 -18.15 0.50 6.43
CA ILE A 121 -17.14 0.95 7.40
C ILE A 121 -16.25 2.00 6.75
N MET A 122 -16.49 3.26 7.08
CA MET A 122 -15.67 4.37 6.62
C MET A 122 -14.44 4.53 7.53
N LEU A 123 -13.27 4.15 7.04
CA LEU A 123 -12.01 4.45 7.71
C LEU A 123 -11.53 5.85 7.34
N PRO A 124 -11.06 6.67 8.30
CA PRO A 124 -10.65 8.05 8.02
C PRO A 124 -9.42 8.08 7.13
N VAL A 125 -9.54 8.75 5.98
CA VAL A 125 -8.42 9.04 5.06
C VAL A 125 -8.18 10.54 5.07
N THR A 126 -7.21 10.99 5.88
CA THR A 126 -7.00 12.42 6.17
C THR A 126 -6.41 13.23 5.01
N ASN A 127 -5.71 12.57 4.08
CA ASN A 127 -5.14 13.24 2.92
C ASN A 127 -5.18 12.31 1.69
N PRO A 128 -6.00 12.62 0.65
CA PRO A 128 -6.09 11.78 -0.54
C PRO A 128 -4.81 11.82 -1.39
N ALA A 129 -3.99 12.87 -1.27
CA ALA A 129 -2.76 13.05 -2.04
C ALA A 129 -1.53 12.65 -1.21
N VAL A 130 -1.10 11.39 -1.32
CA VAL A 130 0.10 10.88 -0.64
C VAL A 130 1.31 10.96 -1.58
N PHE A 131 2.24 11.87 -1.28
CA PHE A 131 3.49 12.02 -2.04
C PHE A 131 4.65 11.23 -1.40
N CYS A 132 5.43 10.54 -2.22
CA CYS A 132 6.59 9.78 -1.78
C CYS A 132 7.81 10.69 -1.60
N LYS A 133 8.37 10.72 -0.39
CA LYS A 133 9.61 11.44 -0.05
C LYS A 133 10.89 10.63 -0.26
N ASP A 134 10.75 9.36 -0.66
CA ASP A 134 11.86 8.40 -0.77
C ASP A 134 12.26 8.09 -2.21
N SER A 135 11.82 8.89 -3.20
CA SER A 135 12.05 8.58 -4.62
C SER A 135 13.55 8.36 -4.94
N GLY A 136 14.44 9.14 -4.32
CA GLY A 136 15.90 8.98 -4.42
C GLY A 136 16.51 7.77 -3.68
N ARG A 137 15.75 7.04 -2.85
CA ARG A 137 16.23 5.93 -2.00
C ARG A 137 15.81 4.55 -2.54
N HIS A 138 16.03 4.31 -3.83
CA HIS A 138 15.68 3.05 -4.52
C HIS A 138 16.90 2.45 -5.25
N PRO A 139 17.73 1.64 -4.57
CA PRO A 139 18.91 1.01 -5.20
C PRO A 139 18.55 0.06 -6.35
N HIS A 140 17.31 -0.46 -6.38
CA HIS A 140 16.81 -1.37 -7.42
C HIS A 140 16.01 -0.64 -8.52
N GLY A 141 16.02 0.69 -8.53
CA GLY A 141 15.27 1.51 -9.48
C GLY A 141 13.97 2.07 -8.90
N CYS A 142 13.65 3.31 -9.28
CA CYS A 142 12.38 3.96 -8.98
C CYS A 142 11.54 4.03 -10.27
N ARG A 143 10.23 3.80 -10.15
CA ARG A 143 9.29 3.95 -11.28
C ARG A 143 9.05 5.41 -11.69
N LYS A 144 9.49 6.38 -10.88
CA LYS A 144 9.34 7.82 -11.11
C LYS A 144 7.95 8.18 -11.62
N GLU A 145 7.83 8.80 -12.79
CA GLU A 145 6.59 9.29 -13.40
C GLU A 145 5.54 8.19 -13.62
N LYS A 146 5.95 6.91 -13.64
CA LYS A 146 5.04 5.74 -13.71
C LYS A 146 4.50 5.28 -12.34
N CYS A 147 4.81 6.00 -11.26
CA CYS A 147 4.33 5.72 -9.91
C CYS A 147 3.35 6.82 -9.49
N PRO A 148 2.12 6.49 -9.05
CA PRO A 148 1.12 7.49 -8.66
C PRO A 148 1.55 8.30 -7.42
N TYR A 149 2.55 7.81 -6.67
CA TYR A 149 3.09 8.49 -5.50
C TYR A 149 4.34 9.33 -5.81
N TYR A 150 4.80 9.39 -7.06
CA TYR A 150 5.99 10.17 -7.40
C TYR A 150 5.67 11.66 -7.42
N ASN A 151 6.53 12.44 -6.76
CA ASN A 151 6.44 13.88 -6.79
C ASN A 151 6.97 14.38 -8.14
N MET A 152 6.13 15.04 -8.95
CA MET A 152 6.66 15.96 -9.95
C MET A 152 6.89 17.30 -9.25
N PRO A 153 8.14 17.74 -9.01
CA PRO A 153 8.33 19.16 -8.79
C PRO A 153 7.75 19.89 -10.00
N ALA A 154 6.96 20.94 -9.79
CA ALA A 154 6.68 21.88 -10.87
C ALA A 154 8.05 22.30 -11.43
N LYS A 155 8.29 22.05 -12.72
CA LYS A 155 9.45 22.65 -13.39
C LYS A 155 9.28 24.15 -13.24
N ASP A 156 10.14 24.76 -12.44
CA ASP A 156 10.19 26.21 -12.34
C ASP A 156 10.82 26.71 -13.64
N LEU A 157 9.97 26.94 -14.65
CA LEU A 157 10.37 27.37 -16.00
C LEU A 157 11.22 28.66 -15.98
N PHE A 158 11.16 29.40 -14.88
CA PHE A 158 11.91 30.64 -14.64
C PHE A 158 13.30 30.43 -14.02
N ALA A 159 13.57 29.28 -13.40
CA ALA A 159 14.89 28.97 -12.85
C ALA A 159 15.91 28.66 -13.95
N ASP A 160 15.46 28.07 -15.06
CA ASP A 160 16.30 27.73 -16.21
C ASP A 160 16.53 28.92 -17.18
N THR A 161 15.85 30.06 -16.99
CA THR A 161 15.94 31.24 -17.88
C THR A 161 17.00 32.28 -17.49
N ILE A 162 17.74 32.06 -16.39
CA ILE A 162 18.76 33.00 -15.87
C ILE A 162 20.02 33.10 -16.78
N HIS A 163 20.09 32.33 -17.87
CA HIS A 163 21.22 32.34 -18.82
C HIS A 163 20.89 32.84 -20.24
N LEU A 164 19.85 33.65 -20.43
CA LEU A 164 19.77 34.47 -21.65
C LEU A 164 20.62 35.74 -21.45
N PRO A 165 21.72 35.94 -22.21
CA PRO A 165 22.50 37.14 -22.12
C PRO A 165 21.64 38.33 -22.52
N VAL A 166 21.42 39.24 -21.58
CA VAL A 166 20.75 40.51 -21.83
C VAL A 166 21.56 41.24 -22.89
N THR A 167 21.03 41.34 -24.10
CA THR A 167 21.60 42.17 -25.15
C THR A 167 21.43 43.61 -24.69
N ALA A 168 22.54 44.22 -24.26
CA ALA A 168 22.58 45.62 -23.88
C ALA A 168 22.22 46.49 -25.09
N CYS A 169 21.05 47.12 -25.03
CA CYS A 169 20.69 48.18 -25.98
C CYS A 169 21.58 49.38 -25.65
N ARG A 170 22.55 49.67 -26.52
CA ARG A 170 23.33 50.92 -26.48
C ARG A 170 22.49 51.99 -27.19
N THR A 171 22.16 53.05 -26.45
CA THR A 171 21.67 54.34 -26.99
C THR A 171 22.73 55.02 -27.83
#